data_AF-A0AAW9GM42-F1
#
_entry.id   AF-A0AAW9GM42-F1
#
_cell.length_a   1.000
_cell.length_b   1.000
_cell.length_c   1.000
_cell.angle_alpha   90.00
_cell.angle_beta   90.00
_cell.angle_gamma   90.00
#
_symmetry.space_group_name_H-M   'P 1'
#
loop_
_entity.id
_entity.type
_entity.pdbx_description
1 polymer ?
#
loop_
_entity_poly.entity_id
_entity_poly.type
_entity_poly.pdbx_seq_one_letter_code
_entity_poly.pdbx_strand_id
1 'polypeptide(L)'
;MRKIVNFEHAEKKAKVRDSKIDSIYEKLEGSGGLSEEERVIMLQVLSKMSGGEEYFIGKKKKPTDRVRFVQIITDNINYLCKIGYLTNAEKAFLIDLIPYIEFKTNILVECSDEDSDEIDTDAATPSYLAKKLGKGRSNLSVLMNGLLEKGILAVAESGMTTDDGRICSSRTWFVNPNILCCSPKDGVDKATMKIFKKSLRNFKVDGDKKKHNLPIYLF
;
A
#
# COMPACT_ATOMS: atom_id res chain seq x y z
N MET A 1 50.72 -27.08 -12.04
CA MET A 1 49.94 -28.03 -11.21
C MET A 1 48.49 -27.55 -11.12
N ARG A 2 47.51 -28.32 -11.63
CA ARG A 2 46.07 -28.05 -11.40
C ARG A 2 45.71 -28.55 -9.99
N LYS A 3 45.22 -27.68 -9.10
CA LYS A 3 44.65 -28.10 -7.81
C LYS A 3 43.39 -28.91 -8.10
N ILE A 4 43.44 -30.22 -7.88
CA ILE A 4 42.24 -31.07 -7.87
C ILE A 4 41.50 -30.75 -6.57
N VAL A 5 40.35 -30.07 -6.70
CA VAL A 5 39.46 -29.79 -5.56
C VAL A 5 38.76 -31.09 -5.20
N ASN A 6 38.96 -31.58 -3.97
CA ASN A 6 38.32 -32.81 -3.50
C ASN A 6 36.87 -32.50 -3.07
N PHE A 7 35.93 -32.78 -3.97
CA PHE A 7 34.50 -32.50 -3.79
C PHE A 7 33.84 -33.39 -2.71
N GLU A 8 34.28 -34.62 -2.52
CA GLU A 8 33.72 -35.53 -1.50
C GLU A 8 33.97 -35.01 -0.08
N HIS A 9 35.17 -34.48 0.17
CA HIS A 9 35.51 -33.91 1.48
C HIS A 9 34.74 -32.61 1.75
N ALA A 10 34.49 -31.80 0.71
CA ALA A 10 33.68 -30.60 0.81
C ALA A 10 32.21 -30.93 1.10
N GLU A 11 31.66 -31.94 0.42
CA GLU A 11 30.28 -32.40 0.60
C GLU A 11 30.05 -32.99 2.01
N LYS A 12 30.99 -33.81 2.50
CA LYS A 12 30.90 -34.37 3.86
C LYS A 12 30.93 -33.28 4.93
N LYS A 13 31.74 -32.23 4.74
CA LYS A 13 31.77 -31.06 5.64
C LYS A 13 30.52 -30.19 5.55
N ALA A 14 29.89 -30.11 4.38
CA ALA A 14 28.62 -29.41 4.21
C ALA A 14 27.51 -30.15 4.98
N LYS A 15 27.35 -31.46 4.76
CA LYS A 15 26.36 -32.29 5.47
C LYS A 15 26.48 -32.20 6.99
N VAL A 16 27.71 -32.26 7.53
CA VAL A 16 27.93 -32.12 8.99
C VAL A 16 27.54 -30.73 9.52
N ARG A 17 27.69 -29.69 8.71
CA ARG A 17 27.29 -28.33 9.06
C ARG A 17 25.78 -28.17 9.04
N ASP A 18 25.14 -28.68 7.99
CA ASP A 18 23.70 -28.63 7.81
C ASP A 18 23.00 -29.40 8.94
N SER A 19 23.46 -30.62 9.26
CA SER A 19 22.92 -31.39 10.40
C SER A 19 23.08 -30.68 11.75
N LYS A 20 24.15 -29.89 11.95
CA LYS A 20 24.30 -29.08 13.16
C LYS A 20 23.32 -27.91 13.20
N ILE A 21 23.14 -27.25 12.07
CA ILE A 21 22.17 -26.15 11.91
C ILE A 21 20.76 -26.66 12.19
N ASP A 22 20.37 -27.79 11.59
CA ASP A 22 19.06 -28.42 11.77
C ASP A 22 18.82 -28.79 13.24
N SER A 23 19.81 -29.37 13.92
CA SER A 23 19.72 -29.70 15.35
C SER A 23 19.54 -28.48 16.26
N ILE A 24 20.00 -27.30 15.83
CA ILE A 24 19.79 -26.04 16.53
C ILE A 24 18.37 -25.53 16.26
N TYR A 25 17.89 -25.62 15.02
CA TYR A 25 16.52 -25.25 14.67
C TYR A 25 15.48 -26.08 15.42
N GLU A 26 15.62 -27.42 15.45
CA GLU A 26 14.68 -28.29 16.17
C GLU A 26 14.59 -27.95 17.67
N LYS A 27 15.72 -27.60 18.30
CA LYS A 27 15.75 -27.16 19.70
C LYS A 27 15.04 -25.83 19.92
N LEU A 28 15.13 -24.92 18.96
CA LEU A 28 14.49 -23.60 19.02
C LEU A 28 12.99 -23.67 18.69
N GLU A 29 12.59 -24.54 17.76
CA GLU A 29 11.18 -24.75 17.41
C GLU A 29 10.42 -25.46 18.55
N GLY A 30 11.04 -26.45 19.20
CA GLY A 30 10.46 -27.15 20.35
C GLY A 30 10.29 -26.29 21.61
N SER A 31 10.99 -25.16 21.72
CA SER A 31 10.89 -24.22 22.85
C SER A 31 9.96 -23.03 22.60
N GLY A 32 9.30 -22.95 21.43
CA GLY A 32 8.49 -21.79 21.04
C GLY A 32 9.32 -20.59 20.52
N GLY A 33 10.59 -20.81 20.19
CA GLY A 33 11.55 -19.78 19.79
C GLY A 33 12.10 -18.97 20.97
N LEU A 34 12.92 -17.96 20.64
CA LEU A 34 13.40 -16.97 21.62
C LEU A 34 12.37 -15.85 21.75
N SER A 35 12.08 -15.45 23.00
CA SER A 35 11.34 -14.23 23.34
C SER A 35 12.08 -12.97 22.85
N GLU A 36 11.38 -11.83 22.81
CA GLU A 36 12.00 -10.56 22.41
C GLU A 36 13.15 -10.15 23.34
N GLU A 37 13.04 -10.41 24.64
CA GLU A 37 14.08 -10.14 25.63
C GLU A 37 15.34 -10.98 25.39
N GLU A 38 15.16 -12.28 25.11
CA GLU A 38 16.27 -13.18 24.81
C GLU A 38 16.97 -12.82 23.49
N ARG A 39 16.23 -12.35 22.48
CA ARG A 39 16.81 -11.86 21.21
C ARG A 39 17.68 -10.63 21.43
N VAL A 40 17.25 -9.70 22.28
CA VAL A 40 18.03 -8.51 22.63
C VAL A 40 19.32 -8.89 23.37
N ILE A 41 19.23 -9.80 24.35
CA ILE A 41 20.40 -10.30 25.08
C ILE A 41 21.39 -10.97 24.13
N MET A 42 20.91 -11.80 23.20
CA MET A 42 21.75 -12.47 22.21
C MET A 42 22.48 -11.48 21.30
N LEU A 43 21.80 -10.42 20.84
CA LEU A 43 22.42 -9.34 20.07
C LEU A 43 23.52 -8.62 20.86
N GLN A 44 23.30 -8.35 22.15
CA GLN A 44 24.31 -7.75 23.03
C GLN A 44 25.53 -8.66 23.23
N VAL A 45 25.30 -9.98 23.37
CA VAL A 45 26.40 -10.96 23.49
C VAL A 45 27.22 -11.01 22.20
N LEU A 46 26.58 -11.06 21.04
CA LEU A 46 27.26 -11.02 19.73
C LEU A 46 28.09 -9.75 19.55
N SER A 47 27.54 -8.60 19.93
CA SER A 47 28.25 -7.32 19.89
C SER A 47 29.49 -7.34 20.78
N LYS A 48 29.37 -7.82 22.02
CA LYS A 48 30.51 -7.95 22.94
C LYS A 48 31.58 -8.93 22.43
N MET A 49 31.17 -10.06 21.87
CA MET A 49 32.09 -11.06 21.32
C MET A 49 32.85 -10.54 20.09
N SER A 50 32.24 -9.65 19.33
CA SER A 50 32.81 -9.09 18.09
C SER A 50 33.53 -7.76 18.31
N GLY A 51 33.88 -7.42 19.55
CA GLY A 51 34.67 -6.22 19.87
C GLY A 51 33.89 -4.91 19.77
N GLY A 52 32.56 -4.94 19.92
CA GLY A 52 31.70 -3.75 19.92
C GLY A 52 31.01 -3.46 18.57
N GLU A 53 31.05 -4.38 17.61
CA GLU A 53 30.26 -4.27 16.38
C GLU A 53 28.75 -4.32 16.68
N GLU A 54 27.97 -3.54 15.94
CA GLU A 54 26.50 -3.53 16.06
C GLU A 54 25.88 -4.57 15.11
N TYR A 55 25.05 -5.44 15.67
CA TYR A 55 24.32 -6.46 14.93
C TYR A 55 22.82 -6.14 14.94
N PHE A 56 22.13 -6.42 13.83
CA PHE A 56 20.67 -6.30 13.72
C PHE A 56 20.04 -7.56 13.14
N ILE A 57 18.80 -7.85 13.53
CA ILE A 57 18.00 -8.95 12.96
C ILE A 57 16.91 -8.33 12.09
N GLY A 58 17.03 -8.49 10.78
CA GLY A 58 16.00 -8.12 9.82
C GLY A 58 15.13 -9.31 9.43
N LYS A 59 13.80 -9.11 9.34
CA LYS A 59 12.93 -10.08 8.66
C LYS A 59 13.02 -9.84 7.15
N LYS A 60 13.24 -10.91 6.38
CA LYS A 60 13.10 -10.84 4.92
C LYS A 60 11.62 -10.54 4.60
N LYS A 61 11.33 -9.51 3.80
CA LYS A 61 9.98 -9.26 3.29
C LYS A 61 9.48 -10.54 2.62
N LYS A 62 8.30 -11.00 3.01
CA LYS A 62 7.69 -12.17 2.36
C LYS A 62 7.42 -11.80 0.89
N PRO A 63 7.49 -12.75 -0.05
CA PRO A 63 7.08 -12.49 -1.43
C PRO A 63 5.65 -11.92 -1.52
N THR A 64 4.76 -12.33 -0.61
CA THR A 64 3.40 -11.79 -0.47
C THR A 64 3.35 -10.31 -0.13
N ASP A 65 4.37 -9.77 0.54
CA ASP A 65 4.45 -8.36 0.94
C ASP A 65 4.82 -7.44 -0.24
N ARG A 66 5.12 -8.02 -1.41
CA ARG A 66 5.32 -7.28 -2.67
C ARG A 66 4.02 -7.03 -3.42
N VAL A 67 2.98 -7.83 -3.15
CA VAL A 67 1.70 -7.70 -3.85
C VAL A 67 0.94 -6.51 -3.27
N ARG A 68 0.78 -5.46 -4.08
CA ARG A 68 -0.12 -4.36 -3.78
C ARG A 68 -1.57 -4.81 -3.95
N PHE A 69 -2.42 -4.42 -3.02
CA PHE A 69 -3.86 -4.62 -3.14
C PHE A 69 -4.60 -3.43 -2.52
N VAL A 70 -5.80 -3.20 -3.03
CA VAL A 70 -6.70 -2.16 -2.53
C VAL A 70 -7.85 -2.83 -1.80
N GLN A 71 -8.12 -2.39 -0.58
CA GLN A 71 -9.25 -2.84 0.22
C GLN A 71 -10.47 -1.99 -0.08
N ILE A 72 -11.64 -2.63 -0.22
CA ILE A 72 -12.91 -1.94 -0.43
C ILE A 72 -13.69 -1.94 0.88
N ILE A 73 -14.19 -0.77 1.30
CA ILE A 73 -15.13 -0.69 2.42
C ILE A 73 -16.52 -1.13 1.93
N THR A 74 -16.84 -2.40 2.14
CA THR A 74 -18.02 -3.07 1.58
C THR A 74 -19.33 -2.38 1.96
N ASP A 75 -19.48 -1.97 3.22
CA ASP A 75 -20.69 -1.30 3.71
C ASP A 75 -20.93 0.03 2.98
N ASN A 76 -19.86 0.80 2.77
CA ASN A 76 -19.93 2.09 2.10
C ASN A 76 -20.27 1.93 0.62
N ILE A 77 -19.55 1.08 -0.11
CA ILE A 77 -19.84 0.83 -1.53
C ILE A 77 -21.26 0.27 -1.72
N ASN A 78 -21.69 -0.66 -0.86
CA ASN A 78 -23.04 -1.23 -0.94
C ASN A 78 -24.10 -0.14 -0.74
N TYR A 79 -23.92 0.72 0.24
CA TYR A 79 -24.83 1.83 0.49
C TYR A 79 -24.91 2.80 -0.70
N LEU A 80 -23.75 3.23 -1.23
CA LEU A 80 -23.70 4.12 -2.40
C LEU A 80 -24.36 3.51 -3.64
N CYS A 81 -24.20 2.20 -3.85
CA CYS A 81 -24.87 1.48 -4.92
C CYS A 81 -26.39 1.43 -4.72
N LYS A 82 -26.86 1.14 -3.50
CA LYS A 82 -28.30 1.04 -3.17
C LYS A 82 -29.05 2.34 -3.41
N ILE A 83 -28.44 3.47 -3.07
CA ILE A 83 -29.06 4.79 -3.26
C ILE A 83 -28.83 5.35 -4.67
N GLY A 84 -28.14 4.63 -5.56
CA GLY A 84 -27.88 5.09 -6.93
C GLY A 84 -26.91 6.28 -7.01
N TYR A 85 -26.04 6.47 -6.02
CA TYR A 85 -25.12 7.62 -5.98
C TYR A 85 -24.05 7.58 -7.08
N LEU A 86 -23.60 6.37 -7.44
CA LEU A 86 -22.61 6.14 -8.48
C LEU A 86 -23.27 5.58 -9.74
N THR A 87 -22.95 6.18 -10.89
CA THR A 87 -23.30 5.66 -12.21
C THR A 87 -22.48 4.40 -12.52
N ASN A 88 -22.92 3.61 -13.50
CA ASN A 88 -22.16 2.43 -13.92
C ASN A 88 -20.78 2.78 -14.51
N ALA A 89 -20.68 3.92 -15.20
CA ALA A 89 -19.42 4.40 -15.75
C ALA A 89 -18.43 4.79 -14.63
N GLU A 90 -18.91 5.44 -13.57
CA GLU A 90 -18.09 5.77 -12.40
C GLU A 90 -17.66 4.52 -11.62
N LYS A 91 -18.53 3.52 -11.46
CA LYS A 91 -18.17 2.26 -10.81
C LYS A 91 -17.07 1.53 -11.58
N ALA A 92 -17.21 1.43 -12.90
CA ALA A 92 -16.18 0.84 -13.76
C ALA A 92 -14.87 1.63 -13.67
N PHE A 93 -14.96 2.96 -13.69
CA PHE A 93 -13.80 3.83 -13.58
C PHE A 93 -13.07 3.69 -12.22
N LEU A 94 -13.78 3.49 -11.12
CA LEU A 94 -13.14 3.21 -9.83
C LEU A 94 -12.32 1.92 -9.83
N ILE A 95 -12.77 0.89 -10.55
CA ILE A 95 -11.99 -0.34 -10.76
C ILE A 95 -10.77 -0.07 -11.63
N ASP A 96 -10.95 0.70 -12.73
CA ASP A 96 -9.86 1.11 -13.62
C ASP A 96 -8.75 1.90 -12.87
N LEU A 97 -9.10 2.60 -11.78
CA LEU A 97 -8.16 3.40 -10.99
C LEU A 97 -7.31 2.59 -9.99
N ILE A 98 -7.74 1.38 -9.61
CA ILE A 98 -7.08 0.54 -8.57
C ILE A 98 -5.56 0.42 -8.76
N PRO A 99 -5.03 0.15 -9.97
CA PRO A 99 -3.59 -0.02 -10.17
C PRO A 99 -2.77 1.24 -9.92
N TYR A 100 -3.40 2.41 -9.96
CA TYR A 100 -2.74 3.71 -9.85
C TYR A 100 -2.79 4.29 -8.43
N ILE A 101 -3.30 3.57 -7.44
CA ILE A 101 -3.41 4.06 -6.07
C ILE A 101 -2.10 3.77 -5.31
N GLU A 102 -1.39 4.83 -4.95
CA GLU A 102 -0.17 4.76 -4.15
C GLU A 102 -0.47 4.28 -2.73
N PHE A 103 0.43 3.45 -2.19
CA PHE A 103 0.33 2.92 -0.84
C PHE A 103 0.42 4.04 0.21
N LYS A 104 -0.39 3.95 1.28
CA LYS A 104 -0.56 4.93 2.38
C LYS A 104 -1.17 6.27 2.00
N THR A 105 -0.65 6.92 0.97
CA THR A 105 -1.08 8.27 0.56
C THR A 105 -2.40 8.24 -0.22
N ASN A 106 -2.75 7.09 -0.82
CA ASN A 106 -3.97 6.97 -1.61
C ASN A 106 -4.04 7.96 -2.79
N ILE A 107 -2.87 8.45 -3.25
CA ILE A 107 -2.71 9.35 -4.38
C ILE A 107 -2.74 8.55 -5.69
N LEU A 108 -3.32 9.13 -6.74
CA LEU A 108 -3.19 8.60 -8.09
C LEU A 108 -1.80 8.94 -8.66
N VAL A 109 -1.05 7.90 -9.03
CA VAL A 109 0.35 7.99 -9.47
C VAL A 109 0.55 7.34 -10.82
N GLU A 110 1.59 7.76 -11.53
CA GLU A 110 1.96 7.13 -12.79
C GLU A 110 2.56 5.74 -12.51
N CYS A 111 2.11 4.73 -13.26
CA CYS A 111 2.65 3.38 -13.20
C CYS A 111 3.69 3.22 -14.30
N SER A 112 4.96 3.07 -13.90
CA SER A 112 6.08 2.77 -14.78
C SER A 112 6.12 1.25 -15.03
N ASP A 113 5.53 0.87 -16.16
CA ASP A 113 5.53 -0.46 -16.79
C ASP A 113 4.92 -1.65 -16.04
N GLU A 114 4.34 -2.58 -16.80
CA GLU A 114 3.51 -3.71 -16.35
C GLU A 114 4.28 -4.76 -15.50
N ASP A 115 5.62 -4.67 -15.49
CA ASP A 115 6.53 -5.63 -14.85
C ASP A 115 7.42 -5.01 -13.74
N SER A 116 7.21 -3.73 -13.41
CA SER A 116 8.00 -3.03 -12.40
C SER A 116 7.17 -2.76 -11.14
N ASP A 117 7.67 -3.20 -9.98
CA ASP A 117 7.12 -2.84 -8.67
C ASP A 117 7.31 -1.34 -8.36
N GLU A 118 8.06 -0.62 -9.19
CA GLU A 118 8.37 0.79 -9.04
C GLU A 118 7.20 1.61 -9.59
N ILE A 119 6.63 2.43 -8.72
CA ILE A 119 5.69 3.49 -9.09
C ILE A 119 6.55 4.73 -9.28
N ASP A 120 6.37 5.43 -10.40
CA ASP A 120 6.95 6.75 -10.55
C ASP A 120 6.38 7.67 -9.46
N THR A 121 7.24 8.42 -8.80
CA THR A 121 6.86 9.36 -7.73
C THR A 121 6.07 10.56 -8.25
N ASP A 122 5.61 10.55 -9.49
CA ASP A 122 4.87 11.62 -10.15
C ASP A 122 3.36 11.39 -10.06
N ALA A 123 2.63 12.48 -9.84
CA ALA A 123 1.19 12.41 -9.64
C ALA A 123 0.52 12.23 -11.00
N ALA A 124 -0.34 11.23 -11.12
CA ALA A 124 -0.99 10.90 -12.37
C ALA A 124 -1.82 12.08 -12.88
N THR A 125 -1.48 12.57 -14.07
CA THR A 125 -2.27 13.61 -14.71
C THR A 125 -3.51 13.00 -15.40
N PRO A 126 -4.60 13.76 -15.56
CA PRO A 126 -5.74 13.30 -16.36
C PRO A 126 -5.36 12.91 -17.79
N SER A 127 -4.33 13.55 -18.38
CA SER A 127 -3.83 13.19 -19.71
C SER A 127 -3.17 11.82 -19.72
N TYR A 128 -2.37 11.52 -18.69
CA TYR A 128 -1.71 10.24 -18.50
C TYR A 128 -2.75 9.11 -18.35
N LEU A 129 -3.71 9.29 -17.43
CA LEU A 129 -4.76 8.30 -17.19
C LEU A 129 -5.62 8.07 -18.43
N ALA A 130 -5.95 9.12 -19.19
CA ALA A 130 -6.71 8.98 -20.43
C ALA A 130 -5.97 8.10 -21.46
N LYS A 131 -4.66 8.34 -21.62
CA LYS A 131 -3.80 7.55 -22.52
C LYS A 131 -3.71 6.09 -22.07
N LYS A 132 -3.43 5.85 -20.78
CA LYS A 132 -3.26 4.49 -20.24
C LYS A 132 -4.55 3.67 -20.23
N LEU A 133 -5.69 4.30 -19.94
CA LEU A 133 -6.99 3.63 -19.91
C LEU A 133 -7.66 3.55 -21.29
N GLY A 134 -7.03 4.06 -22.35
CA GLY A 134 -7.62 4.08 -23.70
C GLY A 134 -8.90 4.89 -23.81
N LYS A 135 -9.10 5.91 -22.95
CA LYS A 135 -10.30 6.75 -22.91
C LYS A 135 -10.01 8.13 -23.50
N GLY A 136 -11.00 8.74 -24.14
CA GLY A 136 -10.91 10.14 -24.55
C GLY A 136 -10.74 11.06 -23.33
N ARG A 137 -9.84 12.05 -23.44
CA ARG A 137 -9.53 12.99 -22.34
C ARG A 137 -10.76 13.73 -21.81
N SER A 138 -11.69 14.10 -22.69
CA SER A 138 -12.95 14.74 -22.31
C SER A 138 -13.79 13.83 -21.43
N ASN A 139 -13.99 12.57 -21.85
CA ASN A 139 -14.75 11.58 -21.11
C ASN A 139 -14.11 11.27 -19.74
N LEU A 140 -12.78 11.11 -19.70
CA LEU A 140 -12.08 10.91 -18.43
C LEU A 140 -12.27 12.10 -17.49
N SER A 141 -12.15 13.34 -18.01
CA SER A 141 -12.35 14.53 -17.19
C SER A 141 -13.77 14.61 -16.62
N VAL A 142 -14.79 14.20 -17.38
CA VAL A 142 -16.18 14.14 -16.88
C VAL A 142 -16.29 13.14 -15.74
N LEU A 143 -15.70 11.95 -15.87
CA LEU A 143 -15.71 10.93 -14.81
C LEU A 143 -14.96 11.39 -13.56
N MET A 144 -13.77 11.97 -13.71
CA MET A 144 -12.98 12.47 -12.58
C MET A 144 -13.70 13.60 -11.85
N ASN A 145 -14.28 14.55 -12.57
CA ASN A 145 -15.02 15.66 -11.97
C ASN A 145 -16.31 15.19 -11.31
N GLY A 146 -17.04 14.23 -11.90
CA GLY A 146 -18.22 13.63 -11.26
C GLY A 146 -17.88 12.96 -9.92
N LEU A 147 -16.77 12.22 -9.87
CA LEU A 147 -16.28 11.61 -8.63
C LEU A 147 -15.74 12.65 -7.62
N LEU A 148 -15.17 13.76 -8.09
CA LEU A 148 -14.73 14.89 -7.27
C LEU A 148 -15.91 15.55 -6.57
N GLU A 149 -16.95 15.91 -7.31
CA GLU A 149 -18.19 16.50 -6.78
C GLU A 149 -18.87 15.58 -5.76
N LYS A 150 -18.74 14.26 -5.97
CA LYS A 150 -19.25 13.24 -5.07
C LYS A 150 -18.37 12.99 -3.84
N GLY A 151 -17.22 13.64 -3.72
CA GLY A 151 -16.28 13.44 -2.61
C GLY A 151 -15.65 12.03 -2.55
N ILE A 152 -15.67 11.32 -3.68
CA ILE A 152 -14.99 10.03 -3.88
C ILE A 152 -13.54 10.28 -4.29
N LEU A 153 -13.31 11.29 -5.14
CA LEU A 153 -11.99 11.85 -5.41
C LEU A 153 -11.84 13.20 -4.74
N ALA A 154 -10.60 13.63 -4.56
CA ALA A 154 -10.24 14.98 -4.16
C ALA A 154 -8.99 15.43 -4.89
N VAL A 155 -8.79 16.74 -4.99
CA VAL A 155 -7.57 17.35 -5.51
C VAL A 155 -6.90 18.11 -4.37
N ALA A 156 -5.59 17.96 -4.20
CA ALA A 156 -4.87 18.72 -3.18
C ALA A 156 -4.97 20.23 -3.40
N GLU A 157 -5.02 20.96 -2.29
CA GLU A 157 -4.76 22.40 -2.29
C GLU A 157 -3.24 22.62 -2.48
N SER A 158 -2.89 23.67 -3.24
CA SER A 158 -1.49 23.99 -3.52
C SER A 158 -0.70 24.21 -2.23
N GLY A 159 0.44 23.52 -2.07
CA GLY A 159 1.32 23.66 -0.90
C GLY A 159 1.03 22.70 0.26
N MET A 160 0.12 21.73 0.10
CA MET A 160 0.01 20.61 1.03
C MET A 160 1.20 19.65 0.89
N THR A 161 1.59 19.00 1.99
CA THR A 161 2.64 17.97 2.01
C THR A 161 2.09 16.71 2.70
N THR A 162 2.34 15.53 2.13
CA THR A 162 2.02 14.25 2.78
C THR A 162 2.98 13.95 3.94
N ASP A 163 2.62 13.03 4.83
CA ASP A 163 3.50 12.57 5.92
C ASP A 163 4.79 11.92 5.37
N ASP A 164 4.73 11.34 4.18
CA ASP A 164 5.89 10.80 3.46
C ASP A 164 6.76 11.90 2.79
N GLY A 165 6.45 13.19 3.02
CA GLY A 165 7.26 14.33 2.58
C GLY A 165 7.01 14.80 1.15
N ARG A 166 6.03 14.22 0.44
CA ARG A 166 5.70 14.59 -0.94
C ARG A 166 4.95 15.91 -0.97
N ILE A 167 5.46 16.86 -1.75
CA ILE A 167 4.78 18.15 -1.98
C ILE A 167 3.65 17.93 -2.98
N CYS A 168 2.42 18.14 -2.55
CA CYS A 168 1.24 18.05 -3.38
C CYS A 168 1.05 19.36 -4.17
N SER A 169 0.95 19.23 -5.49
CA SER A 169 0.48 20.30 -6.36
C SER A 169 -1.05 20.33 -6.45
N SER A 170 -1.61 21.42 -6.98
CA SER A 170 -3.05 21.57 -7.28
C SER A 170 -3.63 20.59 -8.30
N ARG A 171 -2.85 19.60 -8.74
CA ARG A 171 -3.26 18.54 -9.67
C ARG A 171 -3.07 17.13 -9.10
N THR A 172 -2.72 17.03 -7.82
CA THR A 172 -2.54 15.74 -7.14
C THR A 172 -3.91 15.20 -6.77
N TRP A 173 -4.30 14.07 -7.36
CA TRP A 173 -5.60 13.46 -7.14
C TRP A 173 -5.52 12.40 -6.04
N PHE A 174 -6.45 12.45 -5.10
CA PHE A 174 -6.58 11.51 -3.99
C PHE A 174 -7.84 10.68 -4.17
N VAL A 175 -7.78 9.42 -3.74
CA VAL A 175 -8.94 8.52 -3.67
C VAL A 175 -9.41 8.40 -2.22
N ASN A 176 -10.71 8.54 -1.98
CA ASN A 176 -11.26 8.45 -0.65
C ASN A 176 -11.03 7.04 -0.06
N PRO A 177 -10.23 6.90 1.00
CA PRO A 177 -9.90 5.59 1.58
C PRO A 177 -11.11 4.92 2.25
N ASN A 178 -12.17 5.66 2.60
CA ASN A 178 -13.43 5.05 3.05
C ASN A 178 -14.21 4.38 1.91
N ILE A 179 -13.68 4.39 0.69
CA ILE A 179 -14.20 3.71 -0.50
C ILE A 179 -13.18 2.68 -0.99
N LEU A 180 -11.97 3.12 -1.32
CA LEU A 180 -10.85 2.30 -1.79
C LEU A 180 -9.59 2.63 -0.98
N CYS A 181 -9.10 1.70 -0.17
CA CYS A 181 -7.98 1.91 0.76
C CYS A 181 -6.75 1.12 0.31
N CYS A 182 -5.65 1.81 -0.01
CA CYS A 182 -4.35 1.20 -0.30
C CYS A 182 -3.41 1.39 0.90
N SER A 183 -3.86 1.02 2.10
CA SER A 183 -3.07 1.11 3.32
C SER A 183 -3.60 0.17 4.40
N PRO A 184 -2.82 -0.11 5.45
CA PRO A 184 -3.36 -0.62 6.70
C PRO A 184 -4.42 0.33 7.26
N LYS A 185 -5.36 -0.20 8.06
CA LYS A 185 -6.51 0.54 8.59
C LYS A 185 -6.11 1.79 9.38
N ASP A 186 -4.99 1.72 10.07
CA ASP A 186 -4.37 2.76 10.90
C ASP A 186 -3.20 3.48 10.20
N GLY A 187 -2.94 3.15 8.93
CA GLY A 187 -1.80 3.62 8.16
C GLY A 187 -2.14 4.62 7.05
N VAL A 188 -3.36 5.18 7.04
CA VAL A 188 -3.74 6.23 6.08
C VAL A 188 -2.98 7.52 6.41
N ASP A 189 -2.41 8.15 5.39
CA ASP A 189 -1.72 9.42 5.51
C ASP A 189 -2.60 10.56 6.10
N LYS A 190 -2.04 11.40 6.97
CA LYS A 190 -2.80 12.46 7.65
C LYS A 190 -3.31 13.55 6.71
N ALA A 191 -2.59 13.86 5.61
CA ALA A 191 -3.09 14.84 4.63
C ALA A 191 -4.35 14.28 3.96
N THR A 192 -4.33 13.01 3.58
CA THR A 192 -5.47 12.29 3.02
C THR A 192 -6.66 12.24 3.99
N MET A 193 -6.41 11.92 5.27
CA MET A 193 -7.47 11.97 6.30
C MET A 193 -8.09 13.36 6.41
N LYS A 194 -7.27 14.43 6.38
CA LYS A 194 -7.75 15.82 6.46
C LYS A 194 -8.61 16.20 5.25
N ILE A 195 -8.17 15.84 4.04
CA ILE A 195 -8.87 16.09 2.78
C ILE A 195 -10.27 15.49 2.83
N PHE A 196 -10.40 14.22 3.26
CA PHE A 196 -11.67 13.51 3.26
C PHE A 196 -12.47 13.60 4.57
N LYS A 197 -11.99 14.32 5.60
CA LYS A 197 -12.61 14.40 6.93
C LYS A 197 -14.10 14.76 6.90
N LYS A 198 -14.51 15.58 5.94
CA LYS A 198 -15.89 16.07 5.77
C LYS A 198 -16.60 15.48 4.56
N SER A 199 -15.90 14.69 3.73
CA SER A 199 -16.47 14.10 2.53
C SER A 199 -17.52 13.05 2.88
N LEU A 200 -18.53 12.89 2.01
CA LEU A 200 -19.60 11.89 2.16
C LEU A 200 -20.39 12.02 3.48
N ARG A 201 -20.41 13.23 4.06
CA ARG A 201 -21.31 13.63 5.16
C ARG A 201 -22.37 14.59 4.63
N ASN A 202 -23.63 14.35 5.01
CA ASN A 202 -24.80 15.16 4.67
C ASN A 202 -24.97 15.40 3.16
N PHE A 203 -24.56 14.44 2.34
CA PHE A 203 -24.68 14.54 0.88
C PHE A 203 -26.11 14.27 0.42
N LYS A 204 -26.47 14.80 -0.75
CA LYS A 204 -27.76 14.59 -1.39
C LYS A 204 -27.59 13.68 -2.60
N VAL A 205 -28.63 12.93 -2.90
CA VAL A 205 -28.76 12.15 -4.14
C VAL A 205 -29.83 12.82 -4.98
N ASP A 206 -29.62 12.87 -6.29
CA ASP A 206 -30.59 13.47 -7.21
C ASP A 206 -31.95 12.76 -7.10
N GLY A 207 -33.00 13.56 -6.92
CA GLY A 207 -34.36 13.05 -6.70
C GLY A 207 -34.69 12.65 -5.26
N ASP A 208 -33.72 12.63 -4.34
CA ASP A 208 -33.95 12.39 -2.91
C ASP A 208 -33.96 13.70 -2.10
N LYS A 209 -34.92 13.84 -1.21
CA LYS A 209 -35.02 14.97 -0.26
C LYS A 209 -34.21 14.72 1.02
N LYS A 210 -33.80 13.48 1.27
CA LYS A 210 -33.05 13.06 2.46
C LYS A 210 -31.57 13.42 2.32
N LYS A 211 -30.95 13.73 3.46
CA LYS A 211 -29.48 13.82 3.59
C LYS A 211 -28.92 12.46 3.98
N HIS A 212 -27.87 12.06 3.30
CA HIS A 212 -27.20 10.77 3.50
C HIS A 212 -25.86 10.98 4.21
N ASN A 213 -25.43 9.96 4.94
CA ASN A 213 -24.16 9.93 5.64
C ASN A 213 -23.55 8.54 5.48
N LEU A 214 -22.26 8.49 5.16
CA LEU A 214 -21.49 7.26 5.25
C LEU A 214 -20.76 7.17 6.60
N PRO A 215 -20.70 5.99 7.22
CA PRO A 215 -19.80 5.76 8.34
C PRO A 215 -18.35 5.93 7.90
N ILE A 216 -17.54 6.53 8.79
CA ILE A 216 -16.09 6.63 8.60
C ILE A 216 -15.44 5.52 9.43
N TYR A 217 -14.69 4.64 8.77
CA TYR A 217 -14.08 3.47 9.41
C TYR A 217 -12.57 3.63 9.65
N LEU A 218 -11.94 4.57 8.96
CA LEU A 218 -10.49 4.73 8.91
C LEU A 218 -9.98 5.95 9.68
N PHE A 219 -10.84 6.92 10.02
CA PHE A 219 -10.46 8.16 10.74
C PHE A 219 -11.62 9.00 11.29
#